data_AF-A0A7Y2BNR6-F1
#
_entry.id   AF-A0A7Y2BNR6-F1
#
_cell.length_a   1.000
_cell.length_b   1.000
_cell.length_c   1.000
_cell.angle_alpha   90.00
_cell.angle_beta   90.00
_cell.angle_gamma   90.00
#
_symmetry.space_group_name_H-M   'P 1'
#
loop_
_entity.id
_entity.type
_entity.pdbx_description
1 polymer ?
#
loop_
_entity_poly.entity_id
_entity_poly.type
_entity_poly.pdbx_seq_one_letter_code
_entity_poly.pdbx_strand_id
1 'polypeptide(L)'
;MERRLAANLAADVVGYTAFMGKEEAGALERLTAFCLEVLDPLITEYRGRTFKFMGDGLLLEFTSVVDAVGCAQARQDAVLRHEAKGNAKQRLQFRIGINLGDVIVEGDDIHGDGVNIASRLEGLAEPSGV
;
A
#
# COMPACT_ATOMS: atom_id res chain seq x y z
N MET A 1 -24.39 0.28 -9.57
CA MET A 1 -23.45 -0.85 -9.75
C MET A 1 -22.82 -0.70 -11.13
N GLU A 2 -21.55 -0.36 -11.16
CA GLU A 2 -20.80 -0.13 -12.40
C GLU A 2 -19.68 -1.17 -12.50
N ARG A 3 -19.46 -1.72 -13.71
CA ARG A 3 -18.35 -2.64 -13.98
C ARG A 3 -17.32 -1.93 -14.86
N ARG A 4 -16.06 -1.98 -14.45
CA ARG A 4 -14.95 -1.48 -15.25
C ARG A 4 -13.65 -2.20 -14.95
N LEU A 5 -12.69 -2.05 -15.86
CA LEU A 5 -11.31 -2.49 -15.65
C LEU A 5 -10.60 -1.53 -14.69
N ALA A 6 -9.88 -2.06 -13.70
CA ALA A 6 -9.09 -1.28 -12.76
C ALA A 6 -7.78 -1.99 -12.40
N ALA A 7 -6.72 -1.22 -12.19
CA ALA A 7 -5.49 -1.70 -11.57
C ALA A 7 -5.63 -1.57 -10.05
N ASN A 8 -5.65 -2.71 -9.37
CA ASN A 8 -5.82 -2.80 -7.93
C ASN A 8 -4.46 -3.05 -7.29
N LEU A 9 -4.12 -2.26 -6.28
CA LEU A 9 -2.88 -2.38 -5.53
C LEU A 9 -3.24 -2.65 -4.06
N ALA A 10 -2.73 -3.75 -3.53
CA ALA A 10 -2.72 -4.03 -2.10
C ALA A 10 -1.34 -3.76 -1.54
N ALA A 11 -1.25 -3.07 -0.41
CA ALA A 11 0.01 -2.87 0.30
C ALA A 11 -0.17 -3.10 1.79
N ASP A 12 0.81 -3.72 2.44
CA ASP A 12 0.80 -4.03 3.87
C ASP A 12 2.18 -3.84 4.51
N VAL A 13 2.20 -3.49 5.79
CA VAL A 13 3.43 -3.30 6.56
C VAL A 13 3.94 -4.64 7.09
N VAL A 14 5.20 -4.96 6.82
CA VAL A 14 5.80 -6.19 7.35
C VAL A 14 5.94 -6.12 8.87
N GLY A 15 5.27 -7.04 9.57
CA GLY A 15 5.46 -7.24 11.00
C GLY A 15 4.85 -6.16 11.89
N TYR A 16 3.84 -5.43 11.41
CA TYR A 16 3.19 -4.33 12.13
C TYR A 16 2.77 -4.69 13.56
N THR A 17 2.14 -5.86 13.76
CA THR A 17 1.73 -6.34 15.09
C THR A 17 2.90 -6.49 16.06
N ALA A 18 4.04 -6.97 15.58
CA ALA A 18 5.25 -7.11 16.39
C ALA A 18 5.96 -5.76 16.62
N PHE A 19 5.84 -4.83 15.68
CA PHE A 19 6.31 -3.46 15.79
C PHE A 19 5.52 -2.70 16.87
N MET A 20 4.18 -2.82 16.84
CA MET A 20 3.26 -2.23 17.83
C MET A 20 3.46 -2.77 19.26
N GLY A 21 3.87 -4.02 19.41
CA GLY A 21 4.11 -4.61 20.74
C GLY A 21 5.45 -4.24 21.38
N LYS A 22 6.37 -3.63 20.64
CA LYS A 22 7.76 -3.35 21.11
C LYS A 22 8.09 -1.86 21.24
N GLU A 23 7.35 -0.97 20.59
CA GLU A 23 7.68 0.46 20.51
C GLU A 23 6.64 1.35 21.24
N GLU A 24 7.11 2.42 21.88
CA GLU A 24 6.30 3.43 22.58
C GLU A 24 5.43 4.27 21.60
N ALA A 25 4.40 4.94 22.13
CA ALA A 25 3.47 5.80 21.39
C ALA A 25 4.13 6.74 20.35
N GLY A 26 5.34 7.24 20.63
CA GLY A 26 6.08 8.12 19.71
C GLY A 26 6.52 7.46 18.40
N ALA A 27 6.70 6.14 18.33
CA ALA A 27 7.02 5.45 17.08
C ALA A 27 5.81 5.34 16.16
N LEU A 28 4.63 5.06 16.74
CA LEU A 28 3.37 5.05 16.01
C LEU A 28 3.05 6.44 15.45
N GLU A 29 3.27 7.50 16.22
CA GLU A 29 3.08 8.88 15.75
C GLU A 29 3.98 9.21 14.56
N ARG A 30 5.27 8.83 14.61
CA ARG A 30 6.21 9.03 13.50
C ARG A 30 5.82 8.25 12.25
N LEU A 31 5.41 6.99 12.42
CA LEU A 31 4.94 6.16 11.31
C LEU A 31 3.68 6.74 10.67
N THR A 32 2.73 7.17 11.50
CA THR A 32 1.48 7.80 11.04
C THR A 32 1.77 9.08 10.26
N ALA A 33 2.65 9.95 10.79
CA ALA A 33 3.07 11.16 10.10
C ALA A 33 3.76 10.85 8.77
N PHE A 34 4.66 9.85 8.74
CA PHE A 34 5.32 9.45 7.50
C PHE A 34 4.34 8.94 6.43
N CYS A 35 3.36 8.12 6.82
CA CYS A 35 2.32 7.66 5.91
C CYS A 35 1.52 8.85 5.34
N LEU A 36 1.03 9.74 6.21
CA LEU A 36 0.18 10.87 5.81
C LEU A 36 0.93 11.94 5.01
N GLU A 37 2.16 12.26 5.37
CA GLU A 37 2.92 13.38 4.79
C GLU A 37 3.76 12.98 3.58
N VAL A 38 4.12 11.70 3.45
CA VAL A 38 5.02 11.23 2.39
C VAL A 38 4.37 10.20 1.49
N LEU A 39 3.69 9.18 2.04
CA LEU A 39 3.19 8.07 1.24
C LEU A 39 1.83 8.36 0.60
N ASP A 40 0.93 9.03 1.32
CA ASP A 40 -0.41 9.36 0.83
C ASP A 40 -0.41 10.37 -0.32
N PRO A 41 0.45 11.42 -0.34
CA PRO A 41 0.57 12.31 -1.48
C PRO A 41 0.96 11.59 -2.78
N LEU A 42 1.76 10.51 -2.70
CA LEU A 42 2.12 9.69 -3.88
C LEU A 42 0.88 9.05 -4.51
N ILE A 43 -0.09 8.61 -3.70
CA ILE A 43 -1.33 8.03 -4.23
C ILE A 43 -2.02 9.06 -5.15
N THR A 44 -2.09 10.32 -4.72
CA THR A 44 -2.71 11.40 -5.49
C THR A 44 -1.86 11.81 -6.70
N GLU A 45 -0.53 11.89 -6.55
CA GLU A 45 0.41 12.21 -7.64
C GLU A 45 0.25 11.23 -8.82
N TYR A 46 0.10 9.95 -8.50
CA TYR A 46 -0.14 8.88 -9.47
C TYR A 46 -1.64 8.64 -9.72
N ARG A 47 -2.52 9.60 -9.42
CA ARG A 47 -3.97 9.54 -9.74
C ARG A 47 -4.70 8.31 -9.21
N GLY A 48 -4.17 7.72 -8.14
CA GLY A 48 -4.79 6.61 -7.43
C GLY A 48 -5.84 7.08 -6.43
N ARG A 49 -6.63 6.12 -5.95
CA ARG A 49 -7.63 6.33 -4.91
C ARG A 49 -7.56 5.21 -3.87
N THR A 50 -7.43 5.58 -2.60
CA THR A 50 -7.65 4.62 -1.50
C THR A 50 -9.13 4.37 -1.38
N PHE A 51 -9.55 3.11 -1.53
CA PHE A 51 -10.95 2.72 -1.37
C PHE A 51 -11.19 1.91 -0.10
N LYS A 52 -10.13 1.34 0.51
CA LYS A 52 -10.26 0.57 1.75
C LYS A 52 -8.98 0.52 2.56
N PHE A 53 -9.10 0.63 3.87
CA PHE A 53 -8.04 0.30 4.83
C PHE A 53 -8.31 -1.07 5.46
N MET A 54 -7.27 -1.85 5.67
CA MET A 54 -7.30 -3.22 6.20
C MET A 54 -6.34 -3.36 7.38
N GLY A 55 -6.65 -2.71 8.51
CA GLY A 55 -5.75 -2.73 9.67
C GLY A 55 -4.45 -1.99 9.36
N ASP A 56 -3.37 -2.74 9.17
CA ASP A 56 -2.04 -2.32 8.72
C ASP A 56 -1.86 -2.26 7.19
N GLY A 57 -2.81 -2.83 6.45
CA GLY A 57 -2.86 -2.79 5.00
C GLY A 57 -3.77 -1.71 4.41
N LEU A 58 -3.60 -1.47 3.12
CA LEU A 58 -4.39 -0.53 2.34
C LEU A 58 -4.66 -1.08 0.93
N LEU A 59 -5.83 -0.77 0.40
CA LEU A 59 -6.23 -1.10 -0.96
C LEU A 59 -6.44 0.19 -1.77
N LEU A 60 -5.74 0.26 -2.89
CA LEU A 60 -5.80 1.36 -3.84
C LEU A 60 -6.33 0.86 -5.17
N GLU A 61 -6.95 1.77 -5.90
CA GLU A 61 -7.24 1.58 -7.31
C GLU A 61 -6.63 2.68 -8.17
N PHE A 62 -6.34 2.31 -9.41
CA PHE A 62 -5.85 3.19 -10.46
C PHE A 62 -6.56 2.86 -11.78
N THR A 63 -6.75 3.88 -12.60
CA THR A 63 -7.26 3.71 -13.98
C THR A 63 -6.16 3.30 -14.97
N SER A 64 -4.89 3.37 -14.55
CA SER A 64 -3.70 3.07 -15.34
C SER A 64 -2.77 2.12 -14.58
N VAL A 65 -2.35 1.03 -15.22
CA VAL A 65 -1.35 0.10 -14.67
C VAL A 65 0.00 0.80 -14.48
N VAL A 66 0.36 1.71 -15.39
CA VAL A 66 1.61 2.48 -15.31
C VAL A 66 1.61 3.35 -14.07
N ASP A 67 0.47 3.97 -13.75
CA ASP A 67 0.32 4.80 -12.56
C ASP A 67 0.39 3.95 -11.28
N ALA A 68 -0.25 2.77 -11.28
CA ALA A 68 -0.19 1.83 -10.14
C ALA A 68 1.24 1.36 -9.84
N VAL A 69 1.98 0.94 -10.88
CA VAL A 69 3.37 0.48 -10.74
C VAL A 69 4.30 1.64 -10.36
N GLY A 70 4.11 2.82 -10.96
CA GLY A 70 4.85 4.03 -10.61
C GLY A 70 4.65 4.43 -9.14
N CYS A 71 3.41 4.39 -8.67
CA CYS A 71 3.09 4.65 -7.26
C CYS A 71 3.76 3.62 -6.33
N ALA A 72 3.68 2.34 -6.66
CA ALA A 72 4.32 1.27 -5.87
C ALA A 72 5.84 1.48 -5.75
N GLN A 73 6.51 1.76 -6.88
CA GLN A 73 7.95 2.02 -6.90
C GLN A 73 8.30 3.27 -6.09
N ALA A 74 7.57 4.37 -6.29
CA ALA A 74 7.81 5.60 -5.55
C ALA A 74 7.64 5.43 -4.04
N ARG A 75 6.66 4.62 -3.60
CA ARG A 75 6.48 4.24 -2.19
C ARG A 75 7.67 3.46 -1.65
N GLN A 76 8.13 2.42 -2.36
CA GLN A 76 9.31 1.64 -1.93
C GLN A 76 10.56 2.53 -1.83
N ASP A 77 10.78 3.43 -2.80
CA ASP A 77 11.90 4.37 -2.79
C ASP A 77 11.82 5.40 -1.65
N ALA A 78 10.61 5.88 -1.33
CA ALA A 78 10.40 6.80 -0.22
C ALA A 78 10.69 6.14 1.13
N VAL A 79 10.21 4.90 1.33
CA VAL A 79 10.49 4.09 2.52
C VAL A 79 11.98 3.83 2.66
N LEU A 80 12.65 3.41 1.57
CA LEU A 80 14.08 3.16 1.59
C LEU A 80 14.89 4.41 1.99
N ARG A 81 14.50 5.59 1.47
CA ARG A 81 15.13 6.88 1.81
C ARG A 81 14.88 7.29 3.26
N HIS A 82 13.67 7.04 3.78
CA HIS A 82 13.34 7.29 5.18
C HIS A 82 14.19 6.43 6.12
N GLU A 83 14.32 5.14 5.79
CA GLU A 83 15.03 4.14 6.59
C GLU A 83 16.57 4.14 6.40
N ALA A 84 17.08 4.87 5.41
CA ALA A 84 18.52 4.96 5.13
C ALA A 84 19.34 5.51 6.32
N LYS A 85 18.70 6.28 7.22
CA LYS A 85 19.33 6.87 8.41
C LYS A 85 19.11 6.05 9.69
N GLY A 86 18.31 4.98 9.63
CA GLY A 86 17.86 4.19 10.78
C GLY A 86 18.62 2.87 10.99
N ASN A 87 18.30 2.20 12.10
CA ASN A 87 18.79 0.86 12.42
C ASN A 87 18.21 -0.17 11.44
N ALA A 88 19.09 -0.92 10.76
CA ALA A 88 18.69 -1.95 9.80
C ALA A 88 17.72 -3.01 10.35
N LYS A 89 17.70 -3.25 11.68
CA LYS A 89 16.82 -4.23 12.33
C LYS A 89 15.40 -3.72 12.64
N GLN A 90 15.13 -2.43 12.45
CA GLN A 90 13.85 -1.79 12.76
C GLN A 90 13.25 -1.07 11.54
N ARG A 91 13.72 -1.41 10.33
CA ARG A 91 13.29 -0.73 9.12
C ARG A 91 11.83 -1.03 8.82
N LEU A 92 11.07 0.02 8.53
CA LEU A 92 9.77 -0.13 7.90
C LEU A 92 9.93 -0.79 6.53
N GLN A 93 9.15 -1.83 6.29
CA GLN A 93 9.11 -2.52 4.99
C GLN A 93 7.65 -2.73 4.62
N PHE A 94 7.35 -2.55 3.34
CA PHE A 94 6.04 -2.85 2.79
C PHE A 94 6.14 -4.00 1.80
N ARG A 95 5.12 -4.85 1.79
CA ARG A 95 4.82 -5.72 0.66
C ARG A 95 3.76 -5.06 -0.20
N ILE A 96 3.88 -5.19 -1.51
CA ILE A 96 2.91 -4.66 -2.46
C ILE A 96 2.54 -5.76 -3.43
N GLY A 97 1.26 -5.82 -3.83
CA GLY A 97 0.78 -6.68 -4.90
C GLY A 97 -0.14 -5.89 -5.83
N ILE A 98 0.05 -6.04 -7.14
CA ILE A 98 -0.70 -5.31 -8.16
C ILE A 98 -1.39 -6.29 -9.09
N ASN A 99 -2.68 -6.08 -9.36
CA ASN A 99 -3.42 -6.84 -10.36
C ASN A 99 -4.39 -5.97 -11.17
N LEU A 100 -4.39 -6.15 -12.48
CA LEU A 100 -5.38 -5.57 -13.39
C LEU A 100 -6.56 -6.56 -13.54
N GLY A 101 -7.78 -6.10 -13.32
CA GLY A 101 -8.95 -6.95 -13.49
C GLY A 101 -10.25 -6.17 -13.50
N ASP A 102 -11.32 -6.86 -13.92
CA ASP A 102 -12.67 -6.31 -13.85
C ASP A 102 -13.10 -6.20 -12.38
N VAL A 103 -13.62 -5.04 -12.04
CA VAL A 103 -14.15 -4.74 -10.71
C VAL A 103 -15.58 -4.21 -10.81
N ILE A 104 -16.29 -4.38 -9.71
CA ILE A 104 -17.64 -3.87 -9.47
C ILE A 104 -17.50 -2.74 -8.47
N VAL A 105 -17.91 -1.54 -8.86
CA VAL A 105 -17.91 -0.36 -7.98
C VAL A 105 -19.31 -0.18 -7.38
N GLU A 106 -19.35 -0.07 -6.05
CA GLU A 106 -20.56 0.17 -5.27
C GLU A 106 -20.30 1.30 -4.26
N GLY A 107 -20.70 2.52 -4.64
CA GLY A 107 -20.36 3.72 -3.88
C GLY A 107 -18.85 3.95 -3.89
N ASP A 108 -18.25 3.95 -2.70
CA ASP A 108 -16.80 4.11 -2.51
C ASP A 108 -16.05 2.78 -2.37
N ASP A 109 -16.74 1.63 -2.28
CA ASP A 109 -16.09 0.32 -2.18
C ASP A 109 -15.96 -0.36 -3.56
N ILE A 110 -14.99 -1.27 -3.65
CA ILE A 110 -14.65 -1.99 -4.87
C ILE A 110 -14.62 -3.48 -4.56
N HIS A 111 -15.34 -4.25 -5.38
CA HIS A 111 -15.45 -5.70 -5.26
C HIS A 111 -15.02 -6.39 -6.55
N GLY A 112 -14.50 -7.60 -6.43
CA GLY A 112 -14.18 -8.45 -7.58
C GLY A 112 -12.93 -9.28 -7.33
N ASP A 113 -12.77 -10.30 -8.16
CA ASP A 113 -11.63 -11.20 -8.07
C ASP A 113 -10.30 -10.46 -8.26
N GLY A 114 -10.30 -9.37 -9.03
CA GLY A 114 -9.12 -8.56 -9.26
C GLY A 114 -8.53 -7.96 -7.98
N VAL A 115 -9.38 -7.60 -7.00
CA VAL A 115 -8.96 -7.10 -5.68
C VAL A 115 -8.38 -8.24 -4.85
N ASN A 116 -9.07 -9.40 -4.82
CA ASN A 116 -8.62 -10.58 -4.07
C ASN A 116 -7.26 -11.10 -4.57
N ILE A 117 -7.03 -11.05 -5.89
CA ILE A 117 -5.74 -11.41 -6.49
C ILE A 117 -4.64 -10.43 -6.07
N ALA A 118 -4.91 -9.11 -6.09
CA ALA A 118 -3.93 -8.12 -5.63
C ALA A 118 -3.51 -8.35 -4.16
N SER A 119 -4.48 -8.59 -3.27
CA SER A 119 -4.18 -8.94 -1.87
C SER A 119 -3.40 -10.24 -1.73
N ARG A 120 -3.69 -11.24 -2.57
CA ARG A 120 -2.94 -12.51 -2.56
C ARG A 120 -1.50 -12.33 -3.06
N LEU A 121 -1.29 -11.47 -4.07
CA LEU A 121 0.04 -11.14 -4.58
C LEU A 121 0.86 -10.40 -3.52
N GLU A 122 0.26 -9.45 -2.80
CA GLU A 122 0.90 -8.76 -1.68
C GLU A 122 1.40 -9.75 -0.63
N GLY A 123 0.56 -10.70 -0.21
CA GLY A 123 0.97 -11.72 0.76
C GLY A 123 2.06 -12.68 0.28
N LEU A 124 2.33 -12.73 -1.03
CA LEU A 124 3.41 -13.52 -1.64
C LEU A 124 4.67 -12.70 -1.93
N ALA A 125 4.59 -11.37 -1.90
CA ALA A 125 5.71 -10.50 -2.17
C ALA A 125 6.76 -10.61 -1.05
N GLU A 126 8.03 -10.47 -1.41
CA GLU A 126 9.10 -10.33 -0.42
C GLU A 126 8.99 -8.95 0.27
N PRO A 127 9.53 -8.77 1.49
CA PRO A 127 9.61 -7.46 2.12
C PRO A 127 10.31 -6.45 1.22
N SER A 128 9.71 -5.27 1.03
CA SER A 128 10.13 -4.24 0.07
C SER A 128 9.96 -4.63 -1.41
N GLY A 129 9.22 -5.71 -1.70
CA GLY A 129 8.85 -6.17 -3.03
C GLY A 129 7.54 -5.59 -3.56
N VAL A 130 7.32 -5.78 -4.87
CA VAL A 130 6.10 -5.45 -5.64
C VAL A 130 5.73 -6.66 -6.50
#